data_AF-A0A316J8Y3-F1
#
_entry.id   AF-A0A316J8Y3-F1
#
_cell.length_a   1.000
_cell.length_b   1.000
_cell.length_c   1.000
_cell.angle_alpha   90.00
_cell.angle_beta   90.00
_cell.angle_gamma   90.00
#
_symmetry.space_group_name_H-M   'P 1'
#
loop_
_entity.id
_entity.type
_entity.pdbx_description
1 polymer ?
#
loop_
_entity_poly.entity_id
_entity_poly.type
_entity_poly.pdbx_seq_one_letter_code
_entity_poly.pdbx_strand_id
1 'polypeptide(L)'
;MSWDGEAMVPTSPYWASRADRQFVVGETYKLVEHHDRSEASHNHYFASIANAWNTLPDHLLADYPTAEHLRKKMLVKCGYADERSIVCASKAEADRIAAFIKPMDEYAVVIHREAVVKVFTAQSQSMKAMGKREFQESKEAVLAAIDKLLGVEPGATARAAA
;
A
#
# COMPACT_ATOMS: atom_id res chain seq x y z
N MET A 1 24.26 -11.10 3.23
CA MET A 1 25.33 -12.12 3.12
C MET A 1 25.30 -12.68 1.71
N SER A 2 26.43 -13.16 1.20
CA SER A 2 26.56 -13.90 -0.05
C SER A 2 27.16 -15.26 0.28
N TRP A 3 26.65 -16.30 -0.36
CA TRP A 3 27.22 -17.64 -0.27
C TRP A 3 28.24 -17.79 -1.40
N ASP A 4 29.50 -18.05 -1.05
CA ASP A 4 30.59 -18.22 -2.02
C ASP A 4 30.89 -19.70 -2.37
N GLY A 5 30.16 -20.64 -1.76
CA GLY A 5 30.39 -22.08 -1.90
C GLY A 5 31.00 -22.73 -0.66
N GLU A 6 31.58 -21.94 0.25
CA GLU A 6 32.23 -22.43 1.47
C GLU A 6 31.75 -21.69 2.72
N ALA A 7 31.51 -20.38 2.63
CA ALA A 7 31.12 -19.52 3.74
C ALA A 7 30.04 -18.49 3.35
N MET A 8 29.31 -18.00 4.36
CA MET A 8 28.49 -16.81 4.23
C MET A 8 29.34 -15.57 4.49
N VAL A 9 29.56 -14.75 3.46
CA VAL A 9 30.35 -13.51 3.55
C VAL A 9 29.46 -12.25 3.56
N PRO A 10 29.75 -11.25 4.40
CA PRO A 10 29.03 -9.96 4.35
C PRO A 10 29.19 -9.28 2.99
N THR A 11 28.08 -8.80 2.42
CA THR A 11 28.04 -8.21 1.07
C THR A 11 28.37 -6.72 1.05
N SER A 12 28.42 -6.06 2.21
CA SER A 12 28.74 -4.63 2.32
C SER A 12 29.31 -4.29 3.70
N PRO A 13 29.97 -3.12 3.86
CA PRO A 13 30.49 -2.67 5.16
C PRO A 13 29.43 -2.56 6.25
N TYR A 14 28.19 -2.22 5.90
CA TYR A 14 27.06 -2.21 6.84
C TYR A 14 26.79 -3.61 7.40
N TRP A 15 26.77 -4.63 6.54
CA TRP A 15 26.55 -6.02 6.95
C TRP A 15 27.74 -6.61 7.71
N ALA A 16 28.97 -6.20 7.38
CA ALA A 16 30.16 -6.57 8.15
C ALA A 16 30.07 -6.04 9.59
N SER A 17 29.80 -4.75 9.77
CA SER A 17 29.64 -4.17 11.11
C SER A 17 28.48 -4.79 11.91
N ARG A 18 27.40 -5.20 11.24
CA ARG A 18 26.30 -5.95 11.88
C ARG A 18 26.77 -7.33 12.34
N ALA A 19 27.51 -8.06 11.50
CA ALA A 19 28.00 -9.38 11.81
C ALA A 19 28.93 -9.36 13.03
N ASP A 20 29.87 -8.42 13.09
CA ASP A 20 30.80 -8.25 14.22
C ASP A 20 30.10 -7.97 15.56
N ARG A 21 28.91 -7.35 15.50
CA ARG A 21 28.10 -7.07 16.70
C ARG A 21 27.22 -8.24 17.12
N GLN A 22 26.89 -9.14 16.19
CA GLN A 22 25.86 -10.17 16.37
C GLN A 22 26.44 -11.58 16.54
N PHE A 23 27.62 -11.83 15.98
CA PHE A 23 28.27 -13.13 15.98
C PHE A 23 29.63 -13.06 16.65
N VAL A 24 29.97 -14.12 17.40
CA VAL A 24 31.25 -14.24 18.10
C VAL A 24 32.14 -15.23 17.35
N VAL A 25 33.40 -14.86 17.14
CA VAL A 25 34.39 -15.72 16.49
C VAL A 25 34.59 -16.99 17.31
N GLY A 26 34.41 -18.15 16.68
CA GLY A 26 34.56 -19.47 17.30
C GLY A 26 33.27 -20.09 17.83
N GLU A 27 32.17 -19.33 17.89
CA GLU A 27 30.85 -19.85 18.26
C GLU A 27 30.17 -20.54 17.08
N THR A 28 29.34 -21.54 17.36
CA THR A 28 28.57 -22.25 16.33
C THR A 28 27.12 -21.77 16.31
N TYR A 29 26.69 -21.22 15.17
CA TYR A 29 25.33 -20.77 14.95
C TYR A 29 24.61 -21.68 13.94
N LYS A 30 23.33 -21.94 14.17
CA LYS A 30 22.49 -22.59 13.17
C LYS A 30 22.15 -21.57 12.08
N LEU A 31 22.56 -21.88 10.85
CA LEU A 31 22.15 -21.10 9.69
C LEU A 31 20.77 -21.56 9.24
N VAL A 32 19.84 -20.62 9.11
CA VAL A 32 18.50 -20.87 8.55
C VAL A 32 18.24 -19.86 7.46
N GLU A 33 17.63 -20.32 6.38
CA GLU A 33 17.20 -19.45 5.29
C GLU A 33 16.12 -18.49 5.80
N HIS A 34 16.41 -17.19 5.78
CA HIS A 34 15.46 -16.15 6.15
C HIS A 34 14.80 -15.61 4.89
N HIS A 35 13.58 -16.05 4.62
CA HIS A 35 12.74 -15.44 3.59
C HIS A 35 12.06 -14.20 4.16
N ASP A 36 12.49 -13.01 3.74
CA ASP A 36 11.74 -11.76 3.92
C ASP A 36 10.48 -11.77 3.05
N ARG A 37 9.59 -12.74 3.28
CA ARG A 37 8.35 -12.96 2.53
C ARG A 37 7.45 -11.72 2.58
N SER A 38 7.55 -10.92 3.64
CA SER A 38 6.85 -9.65 3.77
C SER A 38 7.37 -8.57 2.82
N GLU A 39 8.68 -8.46 2.64
CA GLU A 39 9.27 -7.44 1.75
C GLU A 39 9.04 -7.81 0.29
N ALA A 40 9.20 -9.09 -0.08
CA ALA A 40 8.86 -9.56 -1.42
C ALA A 40 7.37 -9.36 -1.75
N SER A 41 6.47 -9.69 -0.81
CA SER A 41 5.03 -9.49 -1.01
C SER A 41 4.66 -8.01 -1.11
N HIS A 42 5.32 -7.15 -0.32
CA HIS A 42 5.15 -5.69 -0.36
C HIS A 42 5.63 -5.14 -1.71
N ASN A 43 6.86 -5.46 -2.11
CA ASN A 43 7.43 -4.99 -3.37
C ASN A 43 6.62 -5.45 -4.59
N HIS A 44 6.21 -6.72 -4.61
CA HIS A 44 5.29 -7.23 -5.63
C HIS A 44 3.99 -6.43 -5.67
N TYR A 45 3.41 -6.10 -4.53
CA TYR A 45 2.14 -5.39 -4.48
C TYR A 45 2.24 -3.97 -5.08
N PHE A 46 3.27 -3.20 -4.71
CA PHE A 46 3.50 -1.88 -5.29
C PHE A 46 3.82 -1.97 -6.80
N ALA A 47 4.57 -2.99 -7.22
CA ALA A 47 4.82 -3.25 -8.63
C ALA A 47 3.53 -3.57 -9.41
N SER A 48 2.63 -4.39 -8.85
CA SER A 48 1.32 -4.69 -9.46
C SER A 48 0.48 -3.44 -9.66
N ILE A 49 0.45 -2.54 -8.68
CA ILE A 49 -0.30 -1.28 -8.80
C ILE A 49 0.33 -0.35 -9.84
N ALA A 50 1.66 -0.23 -9.85
CA ALA A 50 2.36 0.59 -10.83
C ALA A 50 2.08 0.09 -12.27
N ASN A 51 2.15 -1.23 -12.48
CA ASN A 51 1.83 -1.85 -13.77
C ASN A 51 0.37 -1.61 -14.15
N ALA A 52 -0.57 -1.81 -13.22
CA ALA A 52 -1.99 -1.54 -13.47
C ALA A 52 -2.23 -0.07 -13.87
N TRP A 53 -1.59 0.85 -13.17
CA TRP A 53 -1.70 2.28 -13.44
C TRP A 53 -1.14 2.64 -14.84
N ASN A 54 -0.02 2.05 -15.23
CA ASN A 54 0.55 2.22 -16.58
C ASN A 54 -0.37 1.69 -17.69
N THR A 55 -1.29 0.78 -17.37
CA THR A 55 -2.28 0.22 -18.30
C THR A 55 -3.66 0.87 -18.18
N LEU A 56 -3.82 1.91 -17.36
CA LEU A 56 -5.12 2.58 -17.20
C LEU A 56 -5.56 3.24 -18.50
N PRO A 57 -6.84 3.11 -18.88
CA PRO A 57 -7.44 3.93 -19.92
C PRO A 57 -7.32 5.43 -19.61
N ASP A 58 -7.03 6.25 -20.63
CA ASP A 58 -6.79 7.69 -20.48
C ASP A 58 -7.90 8.44 -19.72
N HIS A 59 -9.16 8.04 -19.92
CA HIS A 59 -10.30 8.67 -19.26
C HIS A 59 -10.30 8.50 -17.73
N LEU A 60 -9.58 7.51 -17.20
CA LEU A 60 -9.42 7.27 -15.78
C LEU A 60 -8.21 8.01 -15.18
N LEU A 61 -7.28 8.51 -15.99
CA LEU A 61 -6.08 9.20 -15.49
C LEU A 61 -6.41 10.51 -14.76
N ALA A 62 -7.52 11.17 -15.14
CA ALA A 62 -8.00 12.35 -14.41
C ALA A 62 -8.41 12.01 -12.96
N ASP A 63 -9.01 10.84 -12.75
CA ASP A 63 -9.39 10.35 -11.42
C ASP A 63 -8.23 9.68 -10.68
N TYR A 64 -7.25 9.14 -11.40
CA TYR A 64 -6.09 8.47 -10.84
C TYR A 64 -4.78 9.03 -11.42
N PRO A 65 -4.38 10.26 -11.04
CA PRO A 65 -3.20 10.92 -11.63
C PRO A 65 -1.88 10.19 -11.41
N THR A 66 -1.78 9.39 -10.34
CA THR A 66 -0.60 8.58 -10.03
C THR A 66 -1.01 7.19 -9.53
N ALA A 67 -0.07 6.24 -9.56
CA ALA A 67 -0.26 4.91 -8.97
C ALA A 67 -0.65 4.99 -7.49
N GLU A 68 -0.15 5.99 -6.76
CA GLU A 68 -0.50 6.22 -5.36
C GLU A 68 -1.95 6.71 -5.19
N HIS A 69 -2.45 7.56 -6.09
CA HIS A 69 -3.86 7.93 -6.11
C HIS A 69 -4.76 6.72 -6.35
N LEU A 70 -4.39 5.86 -7.32
CA LEU A 70 -5.11 4.61 -7.58
C LEU A 70 -5.17 3.76 -6.31
N ARG A 71 -4.01 3.50 -5.68
CA ARG A 71 -3.92 2.69 -4.46
C ARG A 71 -4.77 3.23 -3.33
N LYS A 72 -4.62 4.52 -3.00
CA LYS A 72 -5.30 5.17 -1.87
C LYS A 72 -6.81 5.21 -2.07
N LYS A 73 -7.28 5.54 -3.27
CA LYS A 73 -8.72 5.51 -3.58
C LYS A 73 -9.29 4.09 -3.54
N MET A 74 -8.54 3.08 -3.99
CA MET A 74 -8.98 1.68 -3.88
C MET A 74 -9.02 1.21 -2.42
N LEU A 75 -8.06 1.60 -1.58
CA LEU A 75 -8.12 1.31 -0.14
C LEU A 75 -9.41 1.83 0.49
N VAL A 76 -9.77 3.08 0.21
CA VAL A 76 -11.04 3.67 0.69
C VAL A 76 -12.23 2.88 0.16
N LYS A 77 -12.25 2.56 -1.13
CA LYS A 77 -13.33 1.80 -1.77
C LYS A 77 -13.48 0.39 -1.17
N CYS A 78 -12.39 -0.22 -0.73
CA CYS A 78 -12.36 -1.53 -0.09
C CYS A 78 -12.66 -1.49 1.42
N GLY A 79 -12.88 -0.31 2.01
CA GLY A 79 -13.18 -0.15 3.44
C GLY A 79 -11.95 -0.03 4.35
N TYR A 80 -10.73 0.06 3.79
CA TYR A 80 -9.49 0.27 4.55
C TYR A 80 -9.17 1.76 4.68
N ALA A 81 -10.08 2.48 5.32
CA ALA A 81 -9.99 3.92 5.54
C ALA A 81 -10.58 4.33 6.89
N ASP A 82 -10.01 5.39 7.47
CA ASP A 82 -10.57 6.05 8.65
C ASP A 82 -11.63 7.06 8.21
N GLU A 83 -12.85 6.91 8.73
CA GLU A 83 -13.98 7.81 8.46
C GLU A 83 -14.07 8.91 9.54
N ARG A 84 -14.22 10.16 9.10
CA ARG A 84 -14.60 11.28 9.95
C ARG A 84 -15.85 11.94 9.40
N SER A 85 -16.84 12.15 10.25
CA SER A 85 -18.10 12.80 9.89
C SER A 85 -18.20 14.18 10.55
N ILE A 86 -18.59 15.18 9.78
CA ILE A 86 -18.82 16.55 10.23
C ILE A 86 -20.26 16.92 9.89
N VAL A 87 -21.05 17.18 10.93
CA VAL A 87 -22.42 17.68 10.79
C VAL A 87 -22.37 19.20 10.70
N CYS A 88 -22.91 19.73 9.61
CA CYS A 88 -23.02 21.15 9.32
C CYS A 88 -24.44 21.64 9.62
N ALA A 89 -24.63 22.94 9.75
CA ALA A 89 -25.94 23.56 9.94
C ALA A 89 -26.79 23.58 8.66
N SER A 90 -26.16 23.49 7.49
CA SER A 90 -26.86 23.50 6.20
C SER A 90 -26.08 22.76 5.10
N LYS A 91 -26.77 22.44 4.00
CA LYS A 91 -26.14 21.89 2.78
C LYS A 91 -25.09 22.84 2.19
N ALA A 92 -25.40 24.13 2.12
CA ALA A 92 -24.48 25.13 1.60
C ALA A 92 -23.20 25.25 2.44
N GLU A 93 -23.29 25.01 3.75
CA GLU A 93 -22.12 24.93 4.61
C GLU A 93 -21.32 23.64 4.38
N ALA A 94 -21.99 22.50 4.23
CA ALA A 94 -21.34 21.24 3.90
C ALA A 94 -20.52 21.34 2.59
N ASP A 95 -21.06 22.01 1.56
CA ASP A 95 -20.35 22.25 0.30
C ASP A 95 -19.05 23.05 0.51
N ARG A 96 -19.11 24.12 1.33
CA ARG A 96 -17.94 24.96 1.67
C ARG A 96 -16.90 24.19 2.47
N ILE A 97 -17.34 23.42 3.46
CA ILE A 97 -16.45 22.60 4.30
C ILE A 97 -15.80 21.50 3.46
N ALA A 98 -16.55 20.83 2.59
CA ALA A 98 -15.99 19.83 1.68
C ALA A 98 -14.93 20.43 0.74
N ALA A 99 -15.18 21.61 0.17
CA ALA A 99 -14.22 22.33 -0.67
C ALA A 99 -12.96 22.76 0.11
N PHE A 100 -13.11 23.12 1.38
CA PHE A 100 -12.00 23.50 2.26
C PHE A 100 -11.14 22.29 2.68
N ILE A 101 -11.76 21.14 2.96
CA ILE A 101 -11.05 19.93 3.40
C ILE A 101 -10.32 19.25 2.24
N LYS A 102 -10.92 19.24 1.05
CA LYS A 102 -10.36 18.55 -0.13
C LYS A 102 -8.86 18.82 -0.39
N PRO A 103 -8.33 20.05 -0.32
CA PRO A 103 -6.90 20.30 -0.51
C PRO A 103 -6.01 19.92 0.69
N MET A 104 -6.55 19.58 1.86
CA MET A 104 -5.77 19.27 3.06
C MET A 104 -5.11 17.88 3.01
N ASP A 105 -5.72 16.94 2.28
CA ASP A 105 -5.20 15.59 2.04
C ASP A 105 -5.51 15.22 0.59
N GLU A 106 -4.47 15.23 -0.23
CA GLU A 106 -4.53 14.95 -1.68
C GLU A 106 -5.20 13.60 -1.99
N TYR A 107 -5.10 12.64 -1.08
CA TYR A 107 -5.61 11.28 -1.26
C TYR A 107 -6.95 11.02 -0.58
N ALA A 108 -7.45 11.96 0.22
CA ALA A 108 -8.71 11.79 0.94
C ALA A 108 -9.90 11.77 -0.03
N VAL A 109 -10.83 10.85 0.23
CA VAL A 109 -12.14 10.87 -0.44
C VAL A 109 -13.10 11.66 0.43
N VAL A 110 -13.52 12.82 -0.07
CA VAL A 110 -14.50 13.68 0.61
C VAL A 110 -15.83 13.55 -0.11
N ILE A 111 -16.86 13.11 0.61
CA ILE A 111 -18.24 13.09 0.11
C ILE A 111 -19.10 13.93 1.05
N HIS A 112 -20.10 14.60 0.52
CA HIS A 112 -21.10 15.29 1.33
C HIS A 112 -22.49 14.90 0.85
N ARG A 113 -23.41 14.79 1.80
CA ARG A 113 -24.83 14.53 1.54
C ARG A 113 -25.64 15.33 2.53
N GLU A 114 -26.55 16.14 2.02
CA GLU A 114 -27.28 17.13 2.82
C GLU A 114 -26.33 17.98 3.65
N ALA A 115 -26.55 18.09 4.96
CA ALA A 115 -25.71 18.85 5.87
C ALA A 115 -24.61 18.00 6.54
N VAL A 116 -24.17 16.89 5.93
CA VAL A 116 -23.12 16.04 6.49
C VAL A 116 -21.98 15.87 5.50
N VAL A 117 -20.75 16.16 5.94
CA VAL A 117 -19.51 15.90 5.21
C VAL A 117 -18.84 14.67 5.82
N LYS A 118 -18.47 13.71 4.97
CA LYS A 118 -17.67 12.54 5.33
C LYS A 118 -16.31 12.61 4.65
N VAL A 119 -15.28 12.40 5.43
CA VAL A 119 -13.89 12.39 4.99
C VAL A 119 -13.32 11.01 5.25
N PHE A 120 -12.84 10.36 4.20
CA PHE A 120 -12.18 9.06 4.28
C PHE A 120 -10.70 9.23 3.98
N THR A 121 -9.85 8.90 4.94
CA THR A 121 -8.40 8.86 4.76
C THR A 121 -7.97 7.40 4.68
N ALA A 122 -7.34 7.00 3.58
CA ALA A 122 -6.85 5.63 3.42
C ALA A 122 -5.79 5.28 4.46
N GLN A 123 -5.95 4.13 5.10
CA GLN A 123 -5.04 3.65 6.14
C GLN A 123 -3.63 3.37 5.59
N SER A 124 -2.67 3.33 6.51
CA SER A 124 -1.29 2.96 6.17
C SER A 124 -1.22 1.46 5.91
N GLN A 125 -0.92 1.08 4.68
CA GLN A 125 -0.80 -0.33 4.29
C GLN A 125 0.61 -0.85 4.54
N SER A 126 0.94 -1.01 5.82
CA SER A 126 2.21 -1.60 6.25
C SER A 126 1.97 -2.67 7.30
N MET A 127 2.86 -3.66 7.32
CA MET A 127 2.82 -4.75 8.31
C MET A 127 2.88 -4.22 9.75
N LYS A 128 3.59 -3.10 9.98
CA LYS A 128 3.67 -2.45 11.30
C LYS A 128 2.36 -1.80 11.71
N ALA A 129 1.62 -1.22 10.76
CA ALA A 129 0.38 -0.50 11.04
C ALA A 129 -0.84 -1.43 11.17
N MET A 130 -0.95 -2.45 10.33
CA MET A 130 -2.16 -3.29 10.21
C MET A 130 -1.92 -4.75 10.69
N GLY A 131 -0.66 -5.15 10.85
CA GLY A 131 -0.32 -6.55 11.05
C GLY A 131 -0.42 -7.39 9.77
N LYS A 132 0.07 -8.63 9.85
CA LYS A 132 0.24 -9.51 8.68
C LYS A 132 -1.05 -9.87 7.96
N ARG A 133 -2.08 -10.23 8.74
CA ARG A 133 -3.34 -10.72 8.20
C ARG A 133 -4.07 -9.61 7.45
N GLU A 134 -4.26 -8.46 8.10
CA GLU A 134 -4.96 -7.32 7.52
C GLU A 134 -4.19 -6.69 6.35
N PHE A 135 -2.86 -6.69 6.38
CA PHE A 135 -2.05 -6.32 5.22
C PHE A 135 -2.34 -7.22 4.01
N GLN A 136 -2.40 -8.54 4.21
CA GLN A 136 -2.67 -9.48 3.12
C GLN A 136 -4.10 -9.34 2.61
N GLU A 137 -5.09 -9.24 3.50
CA GLU A 137 -6.50 -9.02 3.15
C GLU A 137 -6.69 -7.73 2.35
N SER A 138 -6.09 -6.62 2.82
CA SER A 138 -6.17 -5.33 2.12
C SER A 138 -5.48 -5.34 0.76
N LYS A 139 -4.32 -6.03 0.65
CA LYS A 139 -3.63 -6.22 -0.63
C LYS A 139 -4.53 -6.94 -1.63
N GLU A 140 -5.12 -8.06 -1.24
CA GLU A 140 -5.99 -8.86 -2.10
C GLU A 140 -7.24 -8.08 -2.52
N ALA A 141 -7.88 -7.39 -1.57
CA ALA A 141 -9.05 -6.57 -1.84
C ALA A 141 -8.77 -5.44 -2.83
N VAL A 142 -7.64 -4.73 -2.67
CA VAL A 142 -7.24 -3.65 -3.57
C VAL A 142 -6.95 -4.18 -4.97
N LEU A 143 -6.17 -5.26 -5.10
CA LEU A 143 -5.86 -5.83 -6.41
C LEU A 143 -7.12 -6.34 -7.13
N ALA A 144 -8.04 -6.99 -6.41
CA ALA A 144 -9.33 -7.41 -6.98
C ALA A 144 -10.21 -6.21 -7.38
N ALA A 145 -10.19 -5.12 -6.62
CA ALA A 145 -10.91 -3.90 -6.98
C ALA A 145 -10.32 -3.23 -8.24
N ILE A 146 -9.00 -3.32 -8.43
CA ILE A 146 -8.31 -2.85 -9.65
C ILE A 146 -8.66 -3.75 -10.84
N ASP A 147 -8.66 -5.08 -10.68
CA ASP A 147 -9.10 -5.99 -11.76
C ASP A 147 -10.52 -5.65 -12.23
N LYS A 148 -11.43 -5.40 -11.29
CA LYS A 148 -12.80 -4.96 -11.58
C LYS A 148 -12.87 -3.58 -12.25
N LEU A 149 -12.00 -2.66 -11.86
CA LEU A 149 -11.91 -1.32 -12.49
C LEU A 149 -11.45 -1.43 -13.94
N LEU A 150 -10.47 -2.30 -14.22
CA LEU A 150 -9.91 -2.51 -15.55
C LEU A 150 -10.78 -3.44 -16.42
N GLY A 151 -11.75 -4.15 -15.83
CA GLY A 151 -12.59 -5.11 -16.53
C GLY A 151 -11.84 -6.38 -16.96
N VAL A 152 -10.76 -6.74 -16.25
CA VAL A 152 -9.94 -7.92 -16.52
C VAL A 152 -10.32 -9.09 -15.63
N GLU A 153 -9.80 -10.28 -15.94
CA GLU A 153 -10.03 -11.46 -15.11
C GLU A 153 -9.43 -11.32 -13.70
N PRO A 154 -10.07 -11.89 -12.67
CA PRO A 154 -9.53 -11.90 -11.31
C PRO A 154 -8.09 -12.40 -11.22
N GLY A 155 -7.26 -11.64 -10.52
CA GLY A 155 -5.84 -11.91 -10.32
C GLY A 155 -4.93 -11.53 -11.51
N ALA A 156 -5.46 -10.98 -12.60
CA ALA A 156 -4.65 -10.54 -13.72
C ALA A 156 -3.63 -9.47 -13.30
N THR A 157 -4.06 -8.48 -12.52
CA THR A 157 -3.18 -7.42 -12.00
C THR A 157 -2.08 -7.97 -11.11
N ALA A 158 -2.38 -8.98 -10.30
CA ALA A 158 -1.38 -9.62 -9.44
C ALA A 158 -0.32 -10.35 -10.28
N ARG A 159 -0.72 -11.10 -11.30
CA ARG A 159 0.20 -11.88 -12.16
C ARG A 159 1.09 -11.01 -13.03
N ALA A 160 0.61 -9.84 -13.46
CA ALA A 160 1.34 -8.93 -14.33
C ALA A 160 2.58 -8.27 -13.68
N ALA A 161 2.86 -8.53 -12.41
CA ALA A 161 4.02 -8.01 -11.67
C ALA A 161 5.13 -9.03 -11.42
N ALA A 162 5.00 -10.23 -11.98
CA ALA A 162 5.96 -11.33 -11.86
C ALA A 162 7.11 -11.22 -12.87
#